data_AF-A0A845I598-F1
#
_entry.id   AF-A0A845I598-F1
#
_cell.length_a   1.000
_cell.length_b   1.000
_cell.length_c   1.000
_cell.angle_alpha   90.00
_cell.angle_beta   90.00
_cell.angle_gamma   90.00
#
_symmetry.space_group_name_H-M   'P 1'
#
loop_
_entity.id
_entity.type
_entity.pdbx_description
1 polymer ?
#
loop_
_entity_poly.entity_id
_entity_poly.type
_entity_poly.pdbx_seq_one_letter_code
_entity_poly.pdbx_strand_id
1 'polypeptide(L)' 'MEKKIAEELMKEVLVLNAQINVIIDKSEQISSEPERREMRRHIAQVMAASDEHLFRPILRQYPELEPHW' A
#
# COMPACT_ATOMS: atom_id res chain seq x y z
N MET A 1 -10.30 14.98 10.34
CA MET A 1 -11.12 14.02 9.59
C MET A 1 -12.06 13.33 10.57
N GLU A 2 -13.33 13.09 10.23
CA GLU A 2 -14.24 12.34 11.11
C GLU A 2 -13.83 10.86 11.19
N LYS A 3 -14.02 10.21 12.34
CA LYS A 3 -13.62 8.80 12.55
C LYS A 3 -14.21 7.84 11.52
N LYS A 4 -15.49 8.02 11.17
CA LYS A 4 -16.16 7.21 10.14
C LYS A 4 -15.46 7.32 8.78
N ILE A 5 -15.06 8.52 8.38
CA ILE A 5 -14.31 8.76 7.14
C ILE A 5 -12.92 8.11 7.22
N ALA A 6 -12.28 8.15 8.39
CA ALA A 6 -10.99 7.50 8.60
C ALA A 6 -11.07 5.97 8.47
N GLU A 7 -12.13 5.36 8.99
CA GLU A 7 -12.42 3.92 8.85
C GLU A 7 -12.68 3.52 7.39
N GLU A 8 -13.49 4.30 6.68
CA GLU A 8 -13.76 4.08 5.25
C GLU A 8 -12.47 4.24 4.44
N LEU A 9 -11.70 5.30 4.66
CA LEU A 9 -10.43 5.53 3.99
C LEU A 9 -9.41 4.43 4.29
N MET A 10 -9.34 3.96 5.54
CA MET A 10 -8.46 2.85 5.92
C MET A 10 -8.80 1.59 5.11
N LYS A 11 -10.09 1.25 4.96
CA LYS A 11 -10.50 0.11 4.14
C LYS A 11 -10.03 0.23 2.70
N GLU A 12 -10.17 1.41 2.10
CA GLU A 12 -9.69 1.66 0.72
C GLU A 12 -8.16 1.54 0.62
N VAL A 13 -7.41 2.03 1.61
CA VAL A 13 -5.93 1.87 1.67
C VAL A 13 -5.54 0.40 1.78
N LEU A 14 -6.27 -0.40 2.56
CA LEU A 14 -6.03 -1.83 2.67
C LEU A 14 -6.31 -2.58 1.36
N VAL A 15 -7.37 -2.20 0.64
CA VAL A 15 -7.67 -2.73 -0.70
C VAL A 15 -6.55 -2.37 -1.68
N LEU A 16 -6.05 -1.13 -1.64
CA LEU A 16 -4.92 -0.71 -2.47
C LEU A 16 -3.66 -1.55 -2.18
N ASN A 17 -3.33 -1.77 -0.90
CA ASN A 17 -2.20 -2.62 -0.51
C ASN A 17 -2.35 -4.06 -1.05
N ALA A 18 -3.55 -4.63 -0.98
CA ALA A 18 -3.81 -5.96 -1.55
C ALA A 18 -3.59 -5.98 -3.07
N GLN A 19 -4.02 -4.94 -3.79
CA GLN A 19 -3.77 -4.83 -5.24
C GLN A 19 -2.29 -4.64 -5.56
N ILE A 20 -1.54 -3.88 -4.76
CA ILE A 20 -0.10 -3.74 -4.92
C ILE A 20 0.59 -5.10 -4.76
N ASN A 21 0.19 -5.93 -3.79
CA ASN A 21 0.73 -7.28 -3.64
C ASN A 21 0.48 -8.15 -4.88
N VAL A 22 -0.72 -8.07 -5.47
CA VAL A 22 -1.03 -8.76 -6.75
C VAL A 22 -0.12 -8.26 -7.89
N ILE A 23 0.19 -6.96 -7.92
CA ILE A 23 1.12 -6.40 -8.92
C ILE A 23 2.54 -6.92 -8.69
N ILE A 24 3.00 -7.04 -7.44
CA ILE A 24 4.28 -7.64 -7.09
C ILE A 24 4.35 -9.07 -7.64
N ASP A 25 3.37 -9.90 -7.33
CA ASP A 25 3.32 -11.31 -7.76
C ASP A 25 3.34 -11.45 -9.29
N LYS A 26 2.71 -10.51 -10.02
CA LYS A 26 2.77 -10.48 -11.49
C LYS A 26 4.10 -9.97 -12.00
N SER A 27 4.71 -8.99 -11.34
CA SER A 27 6.03 -8.46 -11.71
C SER A 27 7.12 -9.53 -11.64
N GLU A 28 6.97 -10.52 -10.76
CA GLU A 28 7.88 -11.66 -10.65
C GLU A 28 7.94 -12.53 -11.92
N GLN A 29 6.87 -12.52 -12.71
CA GLN A 29 6.73 -13.28 -13.94
C GLN A 29 7.39 -12.59 -15.15
N ILE A 30 7.91 -11.38 -14.98
CA ILE A 30 8.65 -10.66 -16.03
C ILE A 30 9.95 -11.42 -16.34
N SER A 31 10.12 -11.82 -17.59
CA SER A 31 11.27 -12.63 -18.03
C SER A 31 12.58 -11.84 -18.10
N SER A 32 12.50 -10.55 -18.44
CA SER A 32 13.65 -9.65 -18.49
C SER A 32 14.06 -9.25 -17.07
N GLU A 33 15.21 -9.72 -16.61
CA GLU A 33 15.73 -9.40 -15.27
C GLU A 33 15.94 -7.89 -15.04
N PRO A 34 16.48 -7.10 -16.00
CA PRO A 34 16.55 -5.65 -15.88
C PRO A 34 15.17 -5.00 -15.66
N GLU A 35 14.18 -5.38 -16.46
CA GLU A 35 12.81 -4.83 -16.37
C GLU A 35 12.13 -5.25 -15.07
N ARG A 36 12.29 -6.51 -14.64
CA ARG A 36 11.76 -7.00 -13.36
C ARG A 36 12.31 -6.20 -12.19
N ARG A 37 13.62 -5.94 -12.17
CA ARG A 37 14.25 -5.12 -11.11
C ARG A 37 13.77 -3.67 -11.12
N GLU A 38 13.60 -3.08 -12.30
CA GLU A 38 13.06 -1.74 -12.44
C GLU A 38 11.61 -1.66 -11.95
N MET A 39 10.78 -2.63 -12.34
CA MET A 39 9.39 -2.73 -11.88
C MET A 39 9.30 -2.87 -10.36
N ARG A 40 10.08 -3.79 -9.75
CA ARG A 40 10.16 -3.93 -8.29
C ARG A 40 10.52 -2.62 -7.59
N ARG A 41 11.47 -1.85 -8.15
CA ARG A 41 11.88 -0.56 -7.58
C ARG A 41 10.71 0.43 -7.58
N HIS A 42 9.96 0.52 -8.68
CA HIS A 42 8.80 1.41 -8.76
C HIS A 42 7.68 0.99 -7.82
N ILE A 43 7.40 -0.31 -7.72
CA ILE A 43 6.40 -0.82 -6.77
C ILE A 43 6.80 -0.46 -5.32
N ALA A 44 8.08 -0.64 -4.96
CA ALA A 44 8.56 -0.27 -3.63
C ALA A 44 8.39 1.24 -3.35
N GLN A 45 8.56 2.11 -4.34
CA GLN A 45 8.29 3.55 -4.21
C GLN A 45 6.81 3.83 -3.96
N VAL A 46 5.90 3.15 -4.67
CA VAL A 46 4.45 3.28 -4.46
C VAL A 46 4.04 2.81 -3.07
N MET A 47 4.60 1.68 -2.59
CA MET A 47 4.34 1.18 -1.24
C MET A 47 4.81 2.17 -0.17
N ALA A 48 6.04 2.68 -0.30
CA ALA A 48 6.57 3.65 0.65
C ALA A 48 5.73 4.94 0.70
N ALA A 49 5.34 5.45 -0.48
CA ALA A 49 4.47 6.63 -0.56
C ALA A 49 3.08 6.37 0.03
N SER A 50 2.51 5.18 -0.19
CA SER A 50 1.20 4.81 0.36
C SER A 50 1.25 4.70 1.89
N ASP A 51 2.30 4.10 2.44
CA ASP A 51 2.52 4.04 3.89
C ASP A 51 2.67 5.44 4.50
N GLU A 52 3.53 6.27 3.91
CA GLU A 52 3.86 7.59 4.44
C GLU A 52 2.69 8.59 4.35
N HIS A 53 1.97 8.59 3.23
CA HIS A 53 1.02 9.65 2.91
C HIS A 53 -0.44 9.25 3.06
N LEU A 54 -0.77 7.95 3.11
CA LEU A 54 -2.15 7.49 3.27
C LEU A 54 -2.33 6.78 4.61
N PHE A 55 -1.50 5.78 4.91
CA PHE A 55 -1.68 4.92 6.08
C PHE A 55 -1.29 5.61 7.40
N ARG A 56 -0.06 6.09 7.52
CA ARG A 56 0.44 6.75 8.75
C ARG A 56 -0.39 7.97 9.18
N PRO A 57 -0.87 8.85 8.29
CA PRO A 57 -1.69 9.98 8.71
C PRO A 57 -3.02 9.57 9.35
N ILE A 58 -3.62 8.46 8.89
CA ILE A 58 -4.84 7.91 9.50
C ILE A 58 -4.52 7.38 10.89
N LEU A 59 -3.48 6.54 11.03
CA LEU A 59 -3.11 5.93 12.32
C LEU A 59 -2.61 6.94 13.35
N ARG A 60 -1.97 8.04 12.92
CA ARG A 60 -1.60 9.14 13.84
C ARG A 60 -2.80 9.79 14.49
N GLN A 61 -3.94 9.86 13.79
CA GLN A 61 -5.19 10.44 14.32
C GLN A 61 -6.04 9.39 15.03
N TYR A 62 -6.02 8.15 14.55
CA TYR A 62 -6.85 7.05 15.01
C TYR A 62 -6.01 5.75 15.14
N PRO A 63 -5.15 5.64 16.17
CA PRO A 63 -4.27 4.48 16.34
C PRO A 63 -5.02 3.16 16.48
N GLU A 64 -6.26 3.19 16.98
CA GLU A 64 -7.11 2.02 17.13
C GLU A 64 -7.56 1.40 15.80
N LEU A 65 -7.34 2.08 14.68
CA LEU A 65 -7.60 1.57 13.33
C LEU A 65 -6.42 0.77 12.76
N GLU A 66 -5.35 0.55 13.54
CA GLU A 66 -4.23 -0.27 13.14
C GLU A 66 -4.71 -1.70 12.80
N PRO A 67 -4.46 -2.20 11.58
CA PRO A 67 -4.82 -3.56 11.21
C PRO A 67 -3.97 -4.56 11.99
N HIS A 68 -4.62 -5.43 12.77
CA HIS A 68 -3.97 -6.57 13.41
C HIS A 68 -3.97 -7.75 12.44
N TRP A 69 -2.88 -7.94 11.70
CA TRP A 69 -2.68 -9.05 10.76
C TRP A 69 -1.63 -10.01 11.29
#